data_AF-A0A222P4E9-F1
#
_entry.id   AF-A0A222P4E9-F1
#
_cell.length_a   1.000
_cell.length_b   1.000
_cell.length_c   1.000
_cell.angle_alpha   90.00
_cell.angle_beta   90.00
_cell.angle_gamma   90.00
#
_symmetry.space_group_name_H-M   'P 1'
#
loop_
_entity.id
_entity.type
_entity.pdbx_description
1 polymer ?
#
loop_
_entity_poly.entity_id
_entity_poly.type
_entity_poly.pdbx_seq_one_letter_code
_entity_poly.pdbx_strand_id
1 'polypeptide(L)'
;MIEEIAEVADITKDLSIKKAVKIANPPSLKELAYETIKREKPSLFFSLQDMEVPAEIKNNPVEAFIADKIKQAEKNYSLKVEERKKTVEAVKKELITDRCFVKSVAFMGGLLVTGLYLGITIPVLKAVDADAEARATCYALTIVSFIVGNCVGMCFAGKTAKALAECTTPKVAQEVAVDLEEIATEYQSMRR
;
A
#
# COMPACT_ATOMS: atom_id res chain seq x y z
N MET A 1 47.76 -44.69 55.03
CA MET A 1 46.50 -45.48 55.09
C MET A 1 45.33 -44.66 55.69
N ILE A 2 45.30 -43.34 55.46
CA ILE A 2 44.14 -42.46 55.75
C ILE A 2 43.81 -41.57 54.53
N GLU A 3 44.74 -41.39 53.58
CA GLU A 3 44.50 -40.59 52.37
C GLU A 3 43.68 -41.29 51.27
N GLU A 4 43.63 -42.63 51.21
CA GLU A 4 42.86 -43.34 50.16
C GLU A 4 41.35 -43.41 50.42
N ILE A 5 40.86 -43.12 51.64
CA ILE A 5 39.43 -43.19 51.95
C ILE A 5 38.71 -41.87 51.63
N ALA A 6 39.45 -40.75 51.56
CA ALA A 6 38.88 -39.44 51.23
C ALA A 6 38.56 -39.30 49.74
N GLU A 7 39.33 -39.95 48.87
CA GLU A 7 39.17 -39.83 47.41
C GLU A 7 37.98 -40.66 46.88
N VAL A 8 37.66 -41.79 47.52
CA VAL A 8 36.51 -42.64 47.15
C VAL A 8 35.18 -42.00 47.59
N ALA A 9 35.18 -41.25 48.70
CA ALA A 9 33.98 -40.55 49.18
C ALA A 9 33.57 -39.38 48.27
N ASP A 10 34.53 -38.75 47.59
CA ASP A 10 34.28 -37.63 46.68
C ASP A 10 33.75 -38.11 45.32
N ILE A 11 34.23 -39.25 44.82
CA ILE A 11 33.74 -39.86 43.58
C ILE A 11 32.28 -40.34 43.70
N THR A 12 31.86 -40.83 44.88
CA THR A 12 30.46 -41.25 45.08
C THR A 12 29.46 -40.11 45.26
N LYS A 13 29.89 -38.87 45.55
CA LYS A 13 28.97 -37.72 45.65
C LYS A 13 28.61 -37.15 44.29
N ASP A 14 29.48 -37.29 43.29
CA ASP A 14 29.24 -36.75 41.95
C ASP A 14 28.27 -37.63 41.11
N LEU A 15 28.03 -38.87 41.54
CA LEU A 15 27.04 -39.78 40.95
C LEU A 15 25.59 -39.50 41.40
N SER A 16 25.38 -38.56 42.32
CA SER A 16 24.03 -38.17 42.78
C SER A 16 23.47 -36.93 42.08
N ILE A 17 24.11 -36.43 41.02
CA ILE A 17 23.48 -35.47 40.12
C ILE A 17 22.49 -36.24 39.22
N LYS A 18 21.37 -36.67 39.82
CA LYS A 18 20.09 -36.73 39.11
C LYS A 18 19.73 -35.30 38.71
N LYS A 19 20.45 -34.74 37.73
CA LYS A 19 19.87 -33.74 36.86
C LYS A 19 18.72 -34.49 36.22
N ALA A 20 17.50 -34.23 36.69
CA ALA A 20 16.33 -34.39 35.87
C ALA A 20 16.60 -33.53 34.63
N VAL A 21 17.28 -34.14 33.64
CA VAL A 21 17.25 -33.67 32.27
C VAL A 21 15.77 -33.67 31.98
N LYS A 22 15.16 -32.48 32.03
CA LYS A 22 13.91 -32.26 31.33
C LYS A 22 14.24 -32.68 29.91
N ILE A 23 13.86 -33.90 29.56
CA ILE A 23 13.81 -34.34 28.18
C ILE A 23 12.81 -33.37 27.57
N ALA A 24 13.31 -32.26 27.04
CA ALA A 24 12.54 -31.44 26.15
C ALA A 24 12.09 -32.43 25.09
N ASN A 25 10.77 -32.71 25.02
CA ASN A 25 10.23 -33.63 24.03
C ASN A 25 10.88 -33.27 22.70
N PRO A 26 11.69 -34.18 22.12
CA PRO A 26 12.39 -33.85 20.89
C PRO A 26 11.35 -33.43 19.85
N PRO A 27 11.62 -32.37 19.07
CA PRO A 27 10.68 -31.91 18.06
C PRO A 27 10.29 -33.09 17.18
N SER A 28 9.01 -33.17 16.84
CA SER A 28 8.50 -34.28 16.07
C SER A 28 9.21 -34.36 14.72
N LEU A 29 9.31 -35.57 14.15
CA LEU A 29 9.83 -35.76 12.78
C LEU A 29 9.11 -34.87 11.76
N LYS A 30 7.84 -34.55 12.01
CA LYS A 30 7.03 -33.63 11.21
C LYS A 30 7.51 -32.18 11.32
N GLU A 31 7.80 -31.70 12.53
CA GLU A 31 8.36 -30.34 12.76
C GLU A 31 9.78 -30.20 12.21
N LEU A 32 10.61 -31.23 12.36
CA LEU A 32 11.95 -31.29 11.77
C LEU A 32 11.90 -31.31 10.25
N ALA A 33 10.99 -32.08 9.65
CA ALA A 33 10.78 -32.09 8.21
C ALA A 33 10.29 -30.73 7.72
N TYR A 34 9.37 -30.08 8.45
CA TYR A 34 8.92 -28.72 8.14
C TYR A 34 10.07 -27.71 8.17
N GLU A 35 10.83 -27.63 9.26
CA GLU A 35 11.96 -26.70 9.37
C GLU A 35 13.02 -26.99 8.30
N THR A 36 13.23 -28.25 7.96
CA THR A 36 14.16 -28.65 6.89
C THR A 36 13.64 -28.22 5.51
N ILE A 37 12.36 -28.45 5.19
CA ILE A 37 11.76 -28.04 3.91
C ILE A 37 11.74 -26.51 3.80
N LYS A 38 11.35 -25.81 4.86
CA LYS A 38 11.40 -24.35 4.96
C LYS A 38 12.78 -23.79 4.70
N ARG A 39 13.79 -24.49 5.19
CA ARG A 39 15.18 -24.09 5.05
C ARG A 39 15.74 -24.43 3.67
N GLU A 40 15.53 -25.64 3.16
CA GLU A 40 16.25 -26.15 1.98
C GLU A 40 15.47 -26.01 0.68
N LYS A 41 14.14 -26.20 0.71
CA LYS A 41 13.29 -26.12 -0.48
C LYS A 41 11.90 -25.56 -0.14
N PRO A 42 11.78 -24.25 0.14
CA PRO A 42 10.51 -23.62 0.50
C PRO A 42 9.44 -23.72 -0.61
N SER A 43 9.83 -23.89 -1.88
CA SER A 43 8.89 -24.15 -3.00
C SER A 43 8.01 -25.38 -2.79
N LEU A 44 8.50 -26.39 -2.06
CA LEU A 44 7.74 -27.61 -1.80
C LEU A 44 6.44 -27.31 -1.04
N PHE A 45 6.40 -26.29 -0.19
CA PHE A 45 5.18 -25.94 0.55
C PHE A 45 4.04 -25.49 -0.34
N PHE A 46 4.33 -24.82 -1.45
CA PHE A 46 3.33 -24.37 -2.39
C PHE A 46 2.82 -25.54 -3.24
N SER A 47 3.72 -26.45 -3.66
CA SER A 47 3.33 -27.68 -4.37
C SER A 47 2.50 -28.65 -3.51
N LEU A 48 2.64 -28.59 -2.18
CA LEU A 48 1.91 -29.44 -1.24
C LEU A 48 0.48 -28.95 -0.96
N GLN A 49 0.13 -27.73 -1.38
CA GLN A 49 -1.20 -27.15 -1.18
C GLN A 49 -2.29 -27.89 -1.98
N ASP A 50 -1.94 -28.30 -3.20
CA ASP A 50 -2.80 -29.02 -4.15
C ASP A 50 -2.82 -30.54 -3.95
N MET A 51 -1.93 -31.09 -3.12
CA MET A 51 -1.94 -32.52 -2.79
C MET A 51 -2.92 -32.84 -1.65
N GLU A 52 -3.52 -34.03 -1.71
CA GLU A 52 -4.23 -34.63 -0.56
C GLU A 52 -3.22 -35.00 0.53
N VAL A 53 -2.79 -33.99 1.27
CA VAL A 53 -1.95 -34.15 2.45
C VAL A 53 -2.86 -34.42 3.66
N PRO A 54 -2.52 -35.38 4.56
CA PRO A 54 -3.27 -35.63 5.78
C PRO A 54 -3.52 -34.32 6.56
N ALA A 55 -4.74 -34.14 7.08
CA ALA A 55 -5.19 -32.91 7.72
C ALA A 55 -4.25 -32.41 8.84
N GLU A 56 -3.54 -33.32 9.52
CA GLU A 56 -2.55 -33.02 10.55
C GLU A 56 -1.33 -32.22 10.05
N ILE A 57 -0.97 -32.33 8.78
CA ILE A 57 0.16 -31.61 8.14
C ILE A 57 -0.34 -30.36 7.42
N LYS A 58 -1.57 -30.40 6.89
CA LYS A 58 -2.22 -29.26 6.24
C LYS A 58 -2.53 -28.14 7.24
N ASN A 59 -3.01 -28.49 8.43
CA ASN A 59 -3.56 -27.57 9.43
C ASN A 59 -2.56 -26.79 10.31
N ASN A 60 -1.24 -26.82 10.07
CA ASN A 60 -0.33 -26.11 11.01
C ASN A 60 0.89 -25.42 10.37
N PRO A 61 1.79 -26.12 9.65
CA PRO A 61 3.05 -25.49 9.26
C PRO A 61 2.97 -24.80 7.88
N VAL A 62 2.29 -25.44 6.92
CA VAL A 62 2.20 -24.97 5.53
C VAL A 62 1.28 -23.75 5.44
N GLU A 63 0.10 -23.82 6.04
CA GLU A 63 -0.83 -22.68 6.13
C GLU A 63 -0.21 -21.49 6.87
N ALA A 64 0.54 -21.72 7.95
CA ALA A 64 1.22 -20.65 8.67
C ALA A 64 2.31 -19.96 7.84
N PHE A 65 3.07 -20.72 7.05
CA PHE A 65 4.09 -20.16 6.14
C PHE A 65 3.45 -19.32 5.02
N ILE A 66 2.38 -19.83 4.40
CA ILE A 66 1.63 -19.11 3.36
C ILE A 66 0.98 -17.85 3.94
N ALA A 67 0.35 -17.95 5.12
CA ALA A 67 -0.27 -16.82 5.80
C ALA A 67 0.74 -15.71 6.16
N ASP A 68 1.95 -16.07 6.61
CA ASP A 68 3.01 -15.08 6.87
C ASP A 68 3.44 -14.35 5.58
N LYS A 69 3.49 -15.06 4.45
CA LYS A 69 3.82 -14.47 3.15
C LYS A 69 2.72 -13.56 2.61
N ILE A 70 1.45 -13.96 2.74
CA ILE A 70 0.32 -13.10 2.43
C ILE A 70 0.38 -11.83 3.29
N LYS A 71 0.61 -11.97 4.59
CA LYS A 71 0.72 -10.82 5.50
C LYS A 71 1.88 -9.90 5.16
N GLN A 72 3.02 -10.44 4.72
CA GLN A 72 4.15 -9.64 4.21
C GLN A 72 3.78 -8.90 2.92
N ALA A 73 3.10 -9.57 1.98
CA ALA A 73 2.64 -8.96 0.74
C ALA A 73 1.61 -7.84 1.00
N GLU A 74 0.65 -8.06 1.90
CA GLU A 74 -0.31 -7.04 2.35
C GLU A 74 0.39 -5.85 3.01
N LYS A 75 1.38 -6.10 3.87
CA LYS A 75 2.19 -5.04 4.48
C LYS A 75 2.93 -4.25 3.41
N ASN A 76 3.59 -4.91 2.46
CA ASN A 76 4.30 -4.25 1.37
C ASN A 76 3.35 -3.45 0.46
N TYR A 77 2.15 -3.98 0.18
CA TYR A 77 1.12 -3.26 -0.53
C TYR A 77 0.68 -2.00 0.22
N SER A 78 0.41 -2.10 1.52
CA SER A 78 0.02 -0.96 2.34
C SER A 78 1.09 0.14 2.36
N LEU A 79 2.38 -0.25 2.41
CA LEU A 79 3.51 0.67 2.32
C LEU A 79 3.57 1.36 0.96
N LYS A 80 3.40 0.63 -0.15
CA LYS A 80 3.34 1.21 -1.50
C LYS A 80 2.18 2.18 -1.66
N VAL A 81 1.02 1.88 -1.07
CA VAL A 81 -0.14 2.78 -1.07
C VAL A 81 0.15 4.06 -0.28
N GLU A 82 0.80 3.96 0.87
CA GLU A 82 1.19 5.12 1.68
C GLU A 82 2.25 5.96 0.96
N GLU A 83 3.25 5.33 0.35
CA GLU A 83 4.26 5.98 -0.46
C GLU A 83 3.63 6.75 -1.63
N ARG A 84 2.70 6.11 -2.35
CA ARG A 84 1.93 6.79 -3.41
C ARG A 84 1.20 8.03 -2.88
N LYS A 85 0.56 7.94 -1.70
CA LYS A 85 -0.12 9.09 -1.10
C LYS A 85 0.85 10.24 -0.82
N LYS A 86 2.06 9.94 -0.33
CA LYS A 86 3.12 10.94 -0.11
C LYS A 86 3.56 11.57 -1.42
N THR A 87 3.76 10.77 -2.48
CA THR A 87 4.11 11.28 -3.81
C THR A 87 3.03 12.18 -4.39
N VAL A 88 1.76 11.78 -4.32
CA VAL A 88 0.62 12.59 -4.78
C VAL A 88 0.57 13.92 -4.03
N GLU A 89 0.72 13.92 -2.71
CA GLU A 89 0.73 15.17 -1.94
C GLU A 89 1.95 16.05 -2.23
N ALA A 90 3.11 15.45 -2.52
CA ALA A 90 4.31 16.19 -2.93
C ALA A 90 4.10 16.89 -4.29
N VAL A 91 3.62 16.17 -5.31
CA VAL A 91 3.33 16.72 -6.64
C VAL A 91 2.25 17.79 -6.57
N LYS A 92 1.18 17.55 -5.79
CA LYS A 92 0.13 18.55 -5.54
C LYS A 92 0.73 19.82 -4.93
N LYS A 93 1.61 19.70 -3.94
CA LYS A 93 2.25 20.85 -3.29
C LYS A 93 3.12 21.63 -4.28
N GLU A 94 3.85 20.94 -5.15
CA GLU A 94 4.63 21.55 -6.23
C GLU A 94 3.73 22.36 -7.18
N LEU A 95 2.64 21.76 -7.67
CA LEU A 95 1.66 22.41 -8.55
C LEU A 95 1.02 23.65 -7.92
N ILE A 96 0.64 23.58 -6.64
CA ILE A 96 0.03 24.74 -5.94
C ILE A 96 1.04 25.85 -5.69
N THR A 97 2.32 25.50 -5.51
CA THR A 97 3.40 26.48 -5.33
C THR A 97 3.75 27.18 -6.65
N ASP A 98 3.57 26.49 -7.78
CA ASP A 98 3.73 27.08 -9.10
C ASP A 98 2.63 28.13 -9.37
N ARG A 99 3.08 29.39 -9.44
CA ARG A 99 2.21 30.54 -9.76
C ARG A 99 1.58 30.43 -11.15
N CYS A 100 2.26 29.79 -12.11
CA CYS A 100 1.75 29.62 -13.46
C CYS A 100 0.55 28.67 -13.46
N PHE A 101 0.66 27.55 -12.76
CA PHE A 101 -0.43 26.60 -12.58
C PHE A 101 -1.65 27.27 -11.93
N VAL A 102 -1.47 27.95 -10.79
CA VAL A 102 -2.59 28.59 -10.07
C VAL A 102 -3.27 29.65 -10.93
N LYS A 103 -2.51 30.48 -11.66
CA LYS A 103 -3.07 31.46 -12.60
C LYS A 103 -3.82 30.81 -13.75
N SER A 104 -3.31 29.71 -14.28
CA SER A 104 -3.95 28.97 -15.38
C SER A 104 -5.28 28.36 -14.92
N VAL A 105 -5.34 27.77 -13.72
CA VAL A 105 -6.59 27.23 -13.17
C VAL A 105 -7.58 28.35 -12.84
N ALA A 106 -7.12 29.50 -12.34
CA ALA A 106 -7.96 30.68 -12.15
C ALA A 106 -8.58 31.12 -13.48
N PHE A 107 -7.75 31.31 -14.51
CA PHE A 107 -8.19 31.72 -15.84
C PHE A 107 -9.19 30.74 -16.45
N MET A 108 -8.92 29.42 -16.33
CA MET A 108 -9.85 28.37 -16.74
C MET A 108 -11.19 28.47 -16.00
N GLY A 109 -11.19 28.77 -14.70
CA GLY A 109 -12.41 29.05 -13.93
C GLY A 109 -13.17 30.26 -14.47
N GLY A 110 -12.45 31.34 -14.81
CA GLY A 110 -13.00 32.54 -15.45
C GLY A 110 -13.71 32.21 -16.77
N LEU A 111 -13.02 31.49 -17.66
CA LEU A 111 -13.59 31.04 -18.94
C LEU A 111 -14.82 30.15 -18.74
N LEU A 112 -14.77 29.21 -17.80
CA LEU A 112 -15.85 28.26 -17.57
C LEU A 112 -17.12 28.95 -17.06
N VAL A 113 -17.00 29.85 -16.06
CA VAL A 113 -18.15 30.60 -15.53
C VAL A 113 -18.70 31.59 -16.56
N THR A 114 -17.83 32.27 -17.30
CA THR A 114 -18.27 33.19 -18.36
C THR A 114 -18.97 32.44 -19.50
N GLY A 115 -18.42 31.28 -19.89
CA GLY A 115 -19.03 30.41 -20.89
C GLY A 115 -20.40 29.91 -20.46
N LEU A 116 -20.56 29.51 -19.19
CA LEU A 116 -21.86 29.14 -18.63
C LEU A 116 -22.83 30.33 -18.63
N TYR A 117 -22.39 31.50 -18.19
CA TYR A 117 -23.20 32.71 -18.18
C TYR A 117 -23.69 33.04 -19.58
N LEU A 118 -22.80 33.14 -20.58
CA LEU A 118 -23.20 33.41 -21.96
C LEU A 118 -24.06 32.30 -22.57
N GLY A 119 -23.74 31.04 -22.27
CA GLY A 119 -24.48 29.88 -22.74
C GLY A 119 -25.93 29.84 -22.26
N ILE A 120 -26.21 30.41 -21.07
CA ILE A 120 -27.57 30.53 -20.52
C ILE A 120 -28.22 31.85 -20.94
N THR A 121 -27.51 32.97 -20.84
CA THR A 121 -28.09 34.30 -21.01
C THR A 121 -28.45 34.60 -22.47
N ILE A 122 -27.65 34.14 -23.45
CA ILE A 122 -27.95 34.34 -24.88
C ILE A 122 -29.29 33.72 -25.31
N PRO A 123 -29.57 32.42 -25.04
CA PRO A 123 -30.86 31.84 -25.43
C PRO A 123 -32.03 32.45 -24.65
N VAL A 124 -31.84 32.81 -23.38
CA VAL A 124 -32.89 33.49 -22.59
C VAL A 124 -33.24 34.85 -23.20
N LEU A 125 -32.24 35.69 -23.49
CA LEU A 125 -32.46 37.00 -24.12
C LEU A 125 -33.13 36.90 -25.48
N LYS A 126 -32.85 35.83 -26.25
CA LYS A 126 -33.53 35.55 -27.51
C LYS A 126 -34.98 35.10 -27.30
N ALA A 127 -35.25 34.26 -26.30
CA ALA A 127 -36.58 33.74 -26.04
C ALA A 127 -37.57 34.80 -25.55
N VAL A 128 -37.08 35.83 -24.85
CA VAL A 128 -37.91 36.93 -24.33
C VAL A 128 -37.93 38.15 -25.26
N ASP A 129 -37.38 38.04 -26.47
CA ASP A 129 -37.20 39.16 -27.40
C ASP A 129 -36.65 40.42 -26.73
N ALA A 130 -35.63 40.22 -25.87
CA ALA A 130 -35.05 41.29 -25.07
C ALA A 130 -34.60 42.46 -25.95
N ASP A 131 -34.82 43.67 -25.46
CA ASP A 131 -34.42 44.93 -26.08
C ASP A 131 -32.89 45.06 -26.17
N ALA A 132 -32.45 45.99 -27.01
CA ALA A 132 -31.02 46.17 -27.29
C ALA A 132 -30.23 46.61 -26.04
N GLU A 133 -30.86 47.35 -25.12
CA GLU A 133 -30.22 47.84 -23.89
C GLU A 133 -30.04 46.69 -22.88
N ALA A 134 -31.05 45.84 -22.70
CA ALA A 134 -30.92 44.63 -21.89
C ALA A 134 -29.84 43.67 -22.43
N ARG A 135 -29.75 43.51 -23.76
CA ARG A 135 -28.68 42.70 -24.39
C ARG A 135 -27.30 43.31 -24.15
N ALA A 136 -27.15 44.62 -24.35
CA ALA A 136 -25.89 45.32 -24.13
C ALA A 136 -25.42 45.21 -22.66
N THR A 137 -26.36 45.40 -21.71
CA THR A 137 -26.09 45.26 -20.27
C THR A 137 -25.64 43.85 -19.92
N CYS A 138 -26.31 42.82 -20.46
CA CYS A 138 -25.92 41.43 -20.25
C CYS A 138 -24.51 41.12 -20.77
N TYR A 139 -24.14 41.64 -21.93
CA TYR A 139 -22.78 41.49 -22.46
C TYR A 139 -21.75 42.24 -21.61
N ALA A 140 -22.06 43.44 -21.10
CA ALA A 140 -21.16 44.16 -20.20
C ALA A 140 -20.92 43.40 -18.89
N LEU A 141 -21.94 42.73 -18.36
CA LEU A 141 -21.86 41.92 -17.13
C LEU A 141 -21.00 40.65 -17.27
N THR A 142 -20.62 40.25 -18.48
CA THR A 142 -19.73 39.11 -18.70
C THR A 142 -18.37 39.27 -17.99
N ILE A 143 -17.87 40.50 -17.87
CA ILE A 143 -16.63 40.81 -17.17
C ILE A 143 -16.75 40.43 -15.68
N VAL A 144 -17.92 40.67 -15.08
CA VAL A 144 -18.19 40.31 -13.69
C VAL A 144 -18.19 38.79 -13.54
N SER A 145 -18.86 38.07 -14.44
CA SER A 145 -18.85 36.60 -14.46
C SER A 145 -17.44 36.03 -14.61
N PHE A 146 -16.59 36.67 -15.43
CA PHE A 146 -15.20 36.29 -15.60
C PHE A 146 -14.40 36.50 -14.31
N ILE A 147 -14.50 37.65 -13.66
CA ILE A 147 -13.81 37.93 -12.39
C ILE A 147 -14.23 36.95 -11.30
N VAL A 148 -15.54 36.72 -11.15
CA VAL A 148 -16.08 35.73 -10.19
C VAL A 148 -15.56 34.34 -10.51
N GLY A 149 -15.54 33.95 -11.79
CA GLY A 149 -15.00 32.67 -12.23
C GLY A 149 -13.52 32.50 -11.92
N ASN A 150 -12.70 33.56 -12.03
CA ASN A 150 -11.29 33.51 -11.64
C ASN A 150 -11.11 33.25 -10.14
N CYS A 151 -11.92 33.91 -9.29
CA CYS A 151 -11.92 33.66 -7.85
C CYS A 151 -12.28 32.21 -7.54
N VAL A 152 -13.33 31.69 -8.18
CA VAL A 152 -13.73 30.27 -8.05
C VAL A 152 -12.59 29.36 -8.49
N GLY A 153 -11.99 29.61 -9.67
CA GLY A 153 -10.85 28.83 -10.17
C GLY A 153 -9.67 28.78 -9.18
N MET A 154 -9.32 29.91 -8.55
CA MET A 154 -8.29 29.93 -7.49
C MET A 154 -8.68 29.05 -6.30
N CYS A 155 -9.92 29.13 -5.81
CA CYS A 155 -10.39 28.28 -4.71
C CYS A 155 -10.35 26.78 -5.05
N PHE A 156 -10.53 26.42 -6.32
CA PHE A 156 -10.48 25.04 -6.79
C PHE A 156 -9.06 24.57 -7.18
N ALA A 157 -8.07 25.46 -7.28
CA ALA A 157 -6.71 25.12 -7.70
C ALA A 157 -6.10 23.97 -6.90
N GLY A 158 -6.32 23.91 -5.58
CA GLY A 158 -5.83 22.82 -4.75
C GLY A 158 -6.49 21.46 -5.04
N LYS A 159 -7.78 21.45 -5.40
CA LYS A 159 -8.49 20.23 -5.80
C LYS A 159 -8.06 19.78 -7.19
N THR A 160 -7.91 20.72 -8.13
CA THR A 160 -7.41 20.45 -9.48
C THR A 160 -5.98 19.90 -9.45
N ALA A 161 -5.10 20.49 -8.62
CA ALA A 161 -3.74 19.99 -8.41
C ALA A 161 -3.73 18.56 -7.87
N LYS A 162 -4.61 18.25 -6.90
CA LYS A 162 -4.74 16.89 -6.38
C LYS A 162 -5.20 15.90 -7.46
N ALA A 163 -6.23 16.25 -8.22
CA ALA A 163 -6.72 15.41 -9.31
C ALA A 163 -5.64 15.16 -10.36
N LEU A 164 -4.90 16.20 -10.74
CA LEU A 164 -3.80 16.07 -11.69
C LEU A 164 -2.69 15.16 -11.14
N ALA A 165 -2.28 15.36 -9.89
CA ALA A 165 -1.29 14.52 -9.22
C ALA A 165 -1.73 13.05 -9.12
N GLU A 166 -3.01 12.79 -8.87
CA GLU A 166 -3.56 11.43 -8.86
C GLU A 166 -3.57 10.78 -10.24
N CYS A 167 -3.75 11.57 -11.31
CA CYS A 167 -3.72 11.10 -12.70
C CYS A 167 -2.30 10.84 -13.22
N THR A 168 -1.32 11.66 -12.82
CA THR A 168 0.08 11.51 -13.24
C THR A 168 0.83 10.46 -12.42
N THR A 169 0.40 10.22 -11.18
CA THR A 169 1.05 9.22 -10.33
C THR A 169 0.47 7.83 -10.61
N PRO A 170 1.29 6.86 -11.05
CA PRO A 170 0.82 5.51 -11.37
C PRO A 170 0.09 4.87 -10.18
N LYS A 171 -0.97 4.12 -10.48
CA LYS A 171 -1.76 3.42 -9.46
C LYS A 171 -1.00 2.18 -8.98
N VAL A 172 -1.16 1.85 -7.70
CA VAL A 172 -0.75 0.54 -7.19
C VAL A 172 -1.73 -0.49 -7.77
N ALA A 173 -1.23 -1.62 -8.28
CA ALA A 173 -2.06 -2.69 -8.80
C ALA A 173 -3.04 -3.17 -7.71
N GLN A 174 -4.34 -3.24 -8.04
CA GLN A 174 -5.38 -3.67 -7.08
C GLN A 174 -5.24 -5.15 -6.71
N GLU A 175 -4.69 -5.94 -7.62
CA GLU A 175 -4.37 -7.34 -7.41
C GLU A 175 -2.86 -7.47 -7.36
N VAL A 176 -2.34 -7.66 -6.15
CA VAL A 176 -0.97 -8.16 -5.99
C VAL A 176 -1.08 -9.67 -6.13
N ALA A 177 -0.91 -10.17 -7.35
CA ALA A 177 -0.67 -11.59 -7.55
C ALA A 177 0.61 -11.95 -6.80
N VAL A 178 0.46 -12.71 -5.72
CA VAL A 178 1.60 -13.23 -4.97
C VAL A 178 2.07 -14.44 -5.74
N ASP A 179 3.06 -14.25 -6.61
CA ASP A 179 3.70 -15.36 -7.32
C ASP A 179 4.51 -16.17 -6.29
N LEU A 180 3.96 -17.32 -5.94
CA LEU A 180 4.53 -18.23 -4.95
C LEU A 180 5.84 -18.86 -5.46
N GLU A 181 6.01 -18.94 -6.79
CA GLU A 181 7.19 -19.49 -7.46
C GLU A 181 8.34 -18.48 -7.45
N GLU A 182 8.03 -17.20 -7.66
CA GLU A 182 8.98 -16.09 -7.51
C GLU A 182 9.49 -15.96 -6.06
N ILE A 183 8.59 -16.07 -5.07
CA ILE A 183 8.96 -16.06 -3.63
C ILE A 183 9.89 -17.23 -3.29
N ALA A 184 9.63 -18.42 -3.83
CA ALA A 184 10.49 -19.57 -3.56
C ALA A 184 11.89 -19.41 -4.16
N THR A 185 11.98 -18.77 -5.33
CA THR A 185 13.24 -18.49 -6.04
C THR A 185 14.04 -17.40 -5.33
N GLU A 186 13.39 -16.34 -4.86
CA GLU A 186 14.01 -15.24 -4.10
C GLU A 186 14.55 -15.71 -2.74
N TYR A 187 13.83 -16.62 -2.06
CA TYR A 187 14.30 -17.22 -0.80
C TYR A 187 15.55 -18.10 -0.99
N GLN A 188 15.67 -18.77 -2.14
CA GLN A 188 16.87 -19.54 -2.49
C GLN A 188 18.04 -18.64 -2.91
N SER A 189 17.78 -17.48 -3.52
CA SER A 189 18.82 -16.56 -4.00
C SER A 189 19.41 -15.66 -2.90
N MET A 190 18.61 -15.20 -1.92
CA MET A 190 19.11 -14.45 -0.75
C MET A 190 20.05 -15.25 0.17
N ARG A 191 20.25 -16.54 -0.12
CA ARG A 191 21.04 -17.48 0.69
C ARG A 191 22.35 -17.93 0.06
N ARG A 192 22.58 -17.59 -1.22
CA ARG A 192 23.89 -17.75 -1.87
C ARG A 192 24.78 -16.56 -1.53
#